data_AF-A0AAU7ZEW1-F1
#
_entry.id   AF-A0AAU7ZEW1-F1
#
_cell.length_a   1.000
_cell.length_b   1.000
_cell.length_c   1.000
_cell.angle_alpha   90.00
_cell.angle_beta   90.00
_cell.angle_gamma   90.00
#
_symmetry.space_group_name_H-M   'P 1'
#
loop_
_entity.id
_entity.type
_entity.pdbx_description
1 polymer ?
#
loop_
_entity_poly.entity_id
_entity_poly.type
_entity_poly.pdbx_seq_one_letter_code
_entity_poly.pdbx_strand_id
1 'polypeptide(L)'
;MTVTKTDALAVRLIISLTVAVTAFLAMFFVFNFAFIRWAVWRYPQHNSMAGLTAFVYGLPVAADCAIFGFAIAFRRASRVKAS
;
A
#
# COMPACT_ATOMS: atom_id res chain seq x y z
N MET A 1 9.72 -15.38 30.42
CA MET A 1 8.52 -14.79 29.76
C MET A 1 8.12 -15.69 28.61
N THR A 2 7.09 -16.51 28.78
CA THR A 2 6.57 -17.40 27.74
C THR A 2 5.68 -16.60 26.80
N VAL A 3 6.23 -16.18 25.66
CA VAL A 3 5.44 -15.55 24.59
C VAL A 3 4.39 -16.56 24.14
N THR A 4 3.12 -16.23 24.35
CA THR A 4 2.01 -17.13 23.98
C THR A 4 1.83 -17.13 22.45
N LYS A 5 1.27 -18.20 21.89
CA LYS A 5 1.03 -18.29 20.42
C LYS A 5 0.15 -17.13 19.91
N THR A 6 -0.69 -16.58 20.77
CA THR A 6 -1.51 -15.39 20.53
C THR A 6 -0.68 -14.12 20.39
N ASP A 7 0.31 -13.89 21.26
CA ASP A 7 1.20 -12.73 21.19
C ASP A 7 2.04 -12.75 19.89
N ALA A 8 2.47 -13.95 19.49
CA ALA A 8 3.17 -14.17 18.23
C ALA A 8 2.34 -13.78 17.00
N LEU A 9 1.05 -14.11 17.00
CA LEU A 9 0.13 -13.79 15.92
C LEU A 9 -0.14 -12.28 15.89
N ALA A 10 -0.37 -11.67 17.06
CA ALA A 10 -0.62 -10.24 17.19
C ALA A 10 0.54 -9.41 16.61
N VAL A 11 1.79 -9.73 16.97
CA VAL A 11 2.97 -9.04 16.44
C VAL A 11 3.07 -9.16 14.91
N ARG A 12 2.80 -10.34 14.35
CA ARG A 12 2.80 -10.55 12.90
C ARG A 12 1.74 -9.73 12.19
N LEU A 13 0.53 -9.69 12.75
CA LEU A 13 -0.58 -8.91 12.20
C LEU A 13 -0.25 -7.42 12.22
N ILE A 14 0.28 -6.91 13.33
CA ILE A 14 0.69 -5.50 13.45
C ILE A 14 1.74 -5.17 12.39
N ILE A 15 2.82 -5.94 12.28
CA ILE A 15 3.87 -5.69 11.28
C ILE A 15 3.30 -5.71 9.86
N SER A 16 2.48 -6.71 9.54
CA SER A 16 1.93 -6.88 8.19
C SER A 16 0.94 -5.75 7.85
N LEU A 17 0.15 -5.30 8.81
CA LEU A 17 -0.76 -4.18 8.66
C LEU A 17 0.01 -2.87 8.49
N THR A 18 1.08 -2.64 9.25
CA THR A 18 1.95 -1.48 9.07
C THR A 18 2.54 -1.46 7.65
N VAL A 19 3.06 -2.59 7.17
CA VAL A 19 3.58 -2.71 5.80
C VAL A 19 2.48 -2.41 4.77
N ALA A 20 1.27 -2.91 4.96
CA ALA A 20 0.15 -2.66 4.07
C ALA A 20 -0.23 -1.17 4.00
N VAL A 21 -0.34 -0.50 5.16
CA VAL A 21 -0.66 0.93 5.24
C VAL A 21 0.43 1.77 4.59
N THR A 22 1.71 1.46 4.86
CA THR A 22 2.82 2.18 4.23
C THR A 22 2.86 1.95 2.73
N ALA A 23 2.64 0.72 2.25
CA ALA A 23 2.59 0.40 0.83
C ALA A 23 1.42 1.09 0.12
N PHE A 24 0.25 1.16 0.76
CA PHE A 24 -0.90 1.90 0.26
C PHE A 24 -0.54 3.38 0.06
N LEU A 25 -0.08 4.05 1.12
CA LEU A 25 0.20 5.49 1.08
C LEU A 25 1.30 5.82 0.07
N ALA A 26 2.37 5.03 0.04
CA ALA A 26 3.47 5.22 -0.90
C ALA A 26 2.99 5.07 -2.35
N MET A 27 2.28 3.99 -2.68
CA MET A 27 1.82 3.75 -4.04
C MET A 27 0.74 4.75 -4.46
N PHE A 28 -0.19 5.08 -3.56
CA PHE A 28 -1.21 6.08 -3.80
C PHE A 28 -0.59 7.44 -4.16
N PHE A 29 0.39 7.89 -3.38
CA PHE A 29 1.06 9.16 -3.63
C PHE A 29 1.85 9.15 -4.94
N VAL A 30 2.65 8.11 -5.18
CA VAL A 30 3.45 7.97 -6.41
C VAL A 30 2.56 7.95 -7.64
N PHE A 31 1.48 7.15 -7.63
CA PHE A 31 0.56 7.06 -8.75
C PHE A 31 -0.13 8.39 -9.03
N ASN A 32 -0.70 9.03 -7.99
CA ASN A 32 -1.40 10.30 -8.16
C ASN A 32 -0.45 11.39 -8.69
N PHE A 33 0.75 11.47 -8.13
CA PHE A 33 1.75 12.43 -8.59
C PHE A 33 2.15 12.20 -10.05
N ALA A 34 2.44 10.94 -10.43
CA ALA A 34 2.78 10.59 -11.80
C ALA A 34 1.64 10.87 -12.78
N PHE A 35 0.40 10.52 -12.40
CA PHE A 35 -0.78 10.75 -13.23
C PHE A 35 -1.04 12.24 -13.46
N ILE A 36 -1.00 13.06 -12.40
CA ILE A 36 -1.19 14.51 -12.53
C ILE A 36 -0.09 15.12 -13.38
N ARG A 37 1.17 14.75 -13.17
CA ARG A 37 2.30 15.21 -13.99
C ARG A 37 2.11 14.86 -15.46
N TRP A 38 1.71 13.62 -15.74
CA TRP A 38 1.41 13.17 -17.10
C TRP A 38 0.24 13.94 -17.72
N ALA A 39 -0.86 14.14 -16.98
CA ALA A 39 -2.05 14.85 -17.44
C ALA A 39 -1.73 16.31 -17.79
N VAL A 40 -0.98 17.00 -16.91
CA VAL A 40 -0.56 18.40 -17.14
C VAL A 40 0.32 18.51 -18.39
N TRP A 41 1.23 17.56 -18.59
CA TRP A 41 2.11 17.56 -19.76
C TRP A 41 1.35 17.24 -21.06
N ARG A 42 0.40 16.30 -21.02
CA ARG A 42 -0.28 15.79 -22.21
C ARG A 42 -1.51 16.64 -22.60
N TYR A 43 -2.23 17.18 -21.63
CA TYR A 43 -3.50 17.89 -21.81
C TYR A 43 -3.57 19.17 -20.95
N PRO A 44 -2.70 20.16 -21.18
CA PRO A 44 -2.59 21.35 -20.32
C PRO A 44 -3.90 22.17 -20.22
N GLN A 45 -4.78 22.09 -21.22
CA GLN A 45 -6.09 22.75 -21.23
C GLN A 45 -7.19 22.04 -20.43
N HIS A 46 -7.01 20.77 -20.01
CA HIS A 46 -8.06 19.95 -19.35
C HIS A 46 -7.70 19.56 -17.90
N ASN A 47 -6.99 20.42 -17.19
CA ASN A 47 -6.47 20.13 -15.86
C ASN A 47 -7.51 20.20 -14.71
N SER A 48 -8.73 20.68 -14.97
CA SER A 48 -9.73 20.95 -13.92
C SER A 48 -10.21 19.70 -13.17
N MET A 49 -10.08 18.50 -13.76
CA MET A 49 -10.46 17.23 -13.12
C MET A 49 -9.30 16.25 -12.92
N ALA A 50 -8.06 16.62 -13.28
CA ALA A 50 -6.92 15.71 -13.24
C ALA A 50 -6.67 15.12 -11.83
N GLY A 51 -6.88 15.90 -10.76
CA GLY A 51 -6.74 15.42 -9.39
C GLY A 51 -7.81 14.42 -8.97
N LEU A 52 -9.07 14.63 -9.36
CA LEU A 52 -10.16 13.70 -9.05
C LEU A 52 -9.98 12.38 -9.82
N THR A 53 -9.59 12.47 -11.10
CA THR A 53 -9.29 11.30 -11.92
C THR A 53 -8.11 10.51 -11.37
N ALA A 54 -7.04 11.20 -10.95
CA ALA A 54 -5.90 10.57 -10.30
C ALA A 54 -6.30 9.83 -9.02
N PHE A 55 -7.17 10.44 -8.21
CA PHE A 55 -7.67 9.83 -6.97
C PHE A 55 -8.45 8.55 -7.25
N VAL A 56 -9.42 8.60 -8.16
CA VAL A 56 -10.31 7.48 -8.49
C VAL A 56 -9.52 6.29 -9.05
N TYR A 57 -8.54 6.53 -9.94
CA TYR A 57 -7.71 5.46 -10.48
C TYR A 57 -6.57 5.03 -9.55
N GLY A 58 -6.08 5.91 -8.70
CA GLY A 58 -5.00 5.60 -7.75
C GLY A 58 -5.45 4.74 -6.58
N LEU A 59 -6.71 4.86 -6.15
CA LEU A 59 -7.29 4.05 -5.07
C LEU A 59 -7.16 2.54 -5.30
N PRO A 60 -7.66 1.95 -6.40
CA PRO A 60 -7.54 0.51 -6.63
C PRO A 60 -6.09 0.05 -6.74
N VAL A 61 -5.23 0.82 -7.42
CA VAL A 61 -3.79 0.50 -7.56
C VAL A 61 -3.09 0.46 -6.20
N ALA A 62 -3.38 1.44 -5.34
CA ALA A 62 -2.85 1.47 -3.99
C ALA A 62 -3.40 0.33 -3.10
N ALA A 63 -4.69 0.00 -3.26
CA ALA A 63 -5.33 -1.10 -2.54
C ALA A 63 -4.69 -2.44 -2.90
N ASP A 64 -4.46 -2.71 -4.18
CA ASP A 64 -3.78 -3.93 -4.64
C ASP A 64 -2.38 -4.03 -4.04
N CYS A 65 -1.59 -2.94 -4.08
CA CYS A 65 -0.28 -2.90 -3.45
C CYS A 65 -0.31 -3.14 -1.93
N ALA A 66 -1.33 -2.62 -1.24
CA ALA A 66 -1.52 -2.85 0.20
C ALA A 66 -1.79 -4.33 0.50
N ILE A 67 -2.66 -4.97 -0.30
CA ILE A 67 -3.00 -6.39 -0.17
C ILE A 67 -1.75 -7.26 -0.43
N PHE A 68 -1.00 -6.98 -1.50
CA PHE A 68 0.24 -7.69 -1.79
C PHE A 68 1.29 -7.49 -0.68
N GLY A 69 1.48 -6.26 -0.21
CA GLY A 69 2.39 -5.92 0.88
C GLY A 69 2.04 -6.69 2.16
N PHE A 70 0.76 -6.71 2.53
CA PHE A 70 0.25 -7.49 3.67
C PHE A 70 0.56 -8.99 3.51
N ALA A 71 0.17 -9.58 2.38
CA ALA A 71 0.32 -11.01 2.15
C ALA A 71 1.78 -11.46 2.18
N ILE A 72 2.69 -10.68 1.59
CA ILE A 72 4.13 -10.96 1.59
C ILE A 72 4.71 -10.82 3.00
N ALA A 73 4.40 -9.74 3.72
CA ALA A 73 4.89 -9.49 5.07
C ALA A 73 4.41 -10.59 6.03
N PHE A 74 3.13 -10.95 5.96
CA PHE A 74 2.54 -11.98 6.79
C PHE A 74 3.16 -13.36 6.53
N ARG A 75 3.36 -13.71 5.25
CA ARG A 75 4.02 -14.97 4.86
C ARG A 75 5.50 -15.01 5.27
N ARG A 76 6.23 -13.90 5.17
CA ARG A 76 7.65 -13.85 5.57
C ARG A 76 7.80 -13.94 7.09
N ALA A 77 6.99 -13.19 7.84
CA ALA A 77 6.98 -13.27 9.29
C ALA A 77 6.56 -14.68 9.78
N SER A 78 5.78 -15.40 8.96
CA SER A 78 5.42 -16.82 9.16
C SER A 78 6.61 -17.78 9.18
N ARG A 79 7.61 -17.56 8.31
CA ARG A 79 8.78 -18.43 8.14
C ARG A 79 9.87 -18.23 9.19
N VAL A 80 10.04 -17.01 9.70
CA VAL A 80 11.10 -16.68 10.67
C VAL A 80 10.95 -17.42 12.02
N LYS A 81 9.76 -17.91 12.37
CA LYS A 81 9.56 -18.73 13.60
C LYS A 81 9.73 -20.25 13.39
N ALA A 82 9.89 -20.71 12.15
CA ALA A 82 10.01 -22.14 11.85
C ALA A 82 11.46 -22.60 11.66
N SER A 83 12.42 -21.66 11.75
CA SER A 83 13.87 -21.90 11.82
C SER A 83 14.34 -21.65 13.24
#